data_AF-A0A345R8T4-F1
#
_entry.id   AF-A0A345R8T4-F1
#
_cell.length_a   1.000
_cell.length_b   1.000
_cell.length_c   1.000
_cell.angle_alpha   90.00
_cell.angle_beta   90.00
_cell.angle_gamma   90.00
#
_symmetry.space_group_name_H-M   'P 1'
#
loop_
_entity.id
_entity.type
_entity.pdbx_description
1 polymer ?
#
loop_
_entity_poly.entity_id
_entity_poly.type
_entity_poly.pdbx_seq_one_letter_code
_entity_poly.pdbx_strand_id
1 'polypeptide(L)'
;MQPDFRKPAWHIASYPRSGSNLVRTLLETFSGRPTIGCPQSGKKDLPIHARAVQAGRNPIEITDQDPIGYTSHRPSQIMFHRAHVDAPLGFLFLTRRPSAAIASKLLQEHRRFAALSPLKQRRLIETEIDSYLGLMTFFASEPSATKHHLRFEDLVSGSWQDAHLAETLGQLSGVHDDQDIKVPPVSCPKSAGQDDLKSGIAERVARVLTYDDVMEIIIHNS
;
A
#
# COMPACT_ATOMS: atom_id res chain seq x y z
N MET A 1 23.39 7.90 -1.94
CA MET A 1 23.50 6.57 -2.57
C MET A 1 22.24 6.26 -3.36
N GLN A 2 22.36 5.64 -4.53
CA GLN A 2 21.20 4.98 -5.16
C GLN A 2 21.00 3.63 -4.45
N PRO A 3 19.76 3.23 -4.14
CA PRO A 3 19.53 1.90 -3.57
C PRO A 3 19.94 0.82 -4.57
N ASP A 4 20.60 -0.23 -4.08
CA ASP A 4 20.86 -1.41 -4.88
C ASP A 4 19.55 -2.21 -5.02
N PHE A 5 19.00 -2.27 -6.22
CA PHE A 5 17.76 -2.98 -6.50
C PHE A 5 17.94 -4.51 -6.55
N ARG A 6 19.16 -5.01 -6.40
CA ARG A 6 19.47 -6.45 -6.47
C ARG A 6 19.27 -7.22 -5.17
N LYS A 7 19.13 -6.52 -4.05
CA LYS A 7 19.06 -7.14 -2.73
C LYS A 7 17.73 -7.89 -2.51
N PRO A 8 17.75 -9.07 -1.88
CA PRO A 8 16.52 -9.77 -1.50
C PRO A 8 15.65 -8.90 -0.59
N ALA A 9 14.41 -8.66 -1.03
CA ALA A 9 13.44 -7.88 -0.28
C ALA A 9 12.00 -8.30 -0.66
N TRP A 10 11.02 -7.86 0.13
CA TRP A 10 9.60 -8.09 -0.15
C TRP A 10 9.09 -7.22 -1.30
N HIS A 11 8.21 -7.76 -2.15
CA HIS A 11 7.38 -6.92 -3.01
C HIS A 11 6.16 -6.45 -2.23
N ILE A 12 6.02 -5.14 -2.03
CA ILE A 12 4.92 -4.53 -1.27
C ILE A 12 4.00 -3.83 -2.26
N ALA A 13 2.99 -4.53 -2.76
CA ALA A 13 2.03 -3.98 -3.71
C ALA A 13 0.80 -3.44 -3.00
N SER A 14 0.25 -2.34 -3.51
CA SER A 14 -1.01 -1.78 -3.03
C SER A 14 -1.58 -0.78 -4.02
N TYR A 15 -2.89 -0.70 -4.16
CA TYR A 15 -3.48 0.45 -4.85
C TYR A 15 -3.18 1.73 -4.04
N PRO A 16 -2.93 2.90 -4.68
CA PRO A 16 -2.68 4.14 -3.95
C PRO A 16 -3.74 4.41 -2.87
N ARG A 17 -3.33 4.98 -1.74
CA ARG A 17 -4.21 5.27 -0.58
C ARG A 17 -4.73 4.03 0.18
N SER A 18 -4.19 2.84 -0.08
CA SER A 18 -4.50 1.62 0.67
C SER A 18 -3.59 1.35 1.87
N GLY A 19 -2.93 2.39 2.41
CA GLY A 19 -2.12 2.26 3.63
C GLY A 19 -0.65 1.88 3.43
N SER A 20 -0.11 1.93 2.20
CA SER A 20 1.31 1.63 1.95
C SER A 20 2.28 2.35 2.86
N ASN A 21 2.11 3.67 3.07
CA ASN A 21 3.00 4.43 3.97
C ASN A 21 2.96 3.91 5.42
N LEU A 22 1.79 3.47 5.91
CA LEU A 22 1.68 2.90 7.25
C LEU A 22 2.49 1.61 7.35
N VAL A 23 2.26 0.67 6.45
CA VAL A 23 3.00 -0.61 6.44
C VAL A 23 4.49 -0.38 6.29
N ARG A 24 4.91 0.55 5.42
CA ARG A 24 6.31 0.93 5.29
C ARG A 24 6.89 1.49 6.60
N THR A 25 6.16 2.35 7.30
CA THR A 25 6.58 2.84 8.63
C THR A 25 6.80 1.70 9.60
N LEU A 26 5.87 0.74 9.66
CA LEU A 26 5.98 -0.42 10.55
C LEU A 26 7.20 -1.27 10.19
N LEU A 27 7.35 -1.63 8.93
CA LEU A 27 8.48 -2.43 8.48
C LEU A 27 9.81 -1.74 8.75
N GLU A 28 9.96 -0.45 8.42
CA GLU A 28 11.20 0.27 8.71
C GLU A 28 11.49 0.37 10.22
N THR A 29 10.45 0.50 11.04
CA THR A 29 10.60 0.59 12.50
C THR A 29 11.02 -0.73 13.12
N PHE A 30 10.40 -1.85 12.73
CA PHE A 30 10.67 -3.14 13.35
C PHE A 30 11.90 -3.83 12.76
N SER A 31 12.15 -3.69 11.46
CA SER A 31 13.31 -4.34 10.82
C SER A 31 14.61 -3.55 10.92
N GLY A 32 14.53 -2.25 11.24
CA GLY A 32 15.69 -1.34 11.14
C GLY A 32 16.25 -1.21 9.71
N ARG A 33 15.47 -1.60 8.69
CA ARG A 33 15.85 -1.62 7.27
C ARG A 33 14.94 -0.74 6.41
N PRO A 34 15.45 -0.04 5.39
CA PRO A 34 14.64 0.92 4.62
C PRO A 34 13.66 0.23 3.67
N THR A 35 12.51 0.87 3.39
CA THR A 35 11.68 0.52 2.24
C THR A 35 12.01 1.41 1.06
N ILE A 36 12.04 0.84 -0.14
CA ILE A 36 12.28 1.60 -1.36
C ILE A 36 10.96 1.90 -2.05
N GLY A 37 10.74 3.19 -2.27
CA GLY A 37 9.60 3.71 -2.96
C GLY A 37 9.57 3.40 -4.45
N CYS A 38 8.43 3.62 -5.09
CA CYS A 38 8.26 3.37 -6.53
C CYS A 38 9.17 4.28 -7.39
N PRO A 39 9.97 3.74 -8.33
CA PRO A 39 10.91 4.54 -9.14
C PRO A 39 10.26 5.36 -10.27
N GLN A 40 9.02 5.07 -10.68
CA GLN A 40 8.39 5.70 -11.84
C GLN A 40 7.73 7.05 -11.50
N SER A 41 8.52 8.13 -11.52
CA SER A 41 8.08 9.50 -11.90
C SER A 41 9.18 10.57 -11.78
N GLY A 42 10.47 10.19 -11.80
CA GLY A 42 11.59 11.14 -11.69
C GLY A 42 11.75 11.79 -10.31
N LYS A 43 10.70 11.76 -9.47
CA LYS A 43 10.75 12.02 -8.04
C LYS A 43 11.12 10.72 -7.35
N LYS A 44 12.29 10.72 -6.69
CA LYS A 44 12.71 9.60 -5.84
C LYS A 44 11.70 9.48 -4.71
N ASP A 45 10.86 8.46 -4.74
CA ASP A 45 10.07 8.09 -3.57
C ASP A 45 11.05 7.58 -2.51
N LEU A 46 11.40 8.49 -1.59
CA LEU A 46 12.35 8.21 -0.52
C LEU A 46 11.78 7.20 0.48
N PRO A 47 12.65 6.41 1.15
CA PRO A 47 12.28 5.67 2.35
C PRO A 47 11.54 6.54 3.37
N ILE A 48 10.70 5.92 4.19
CA ILE A 48 9.86 6.66 5.14
C ILE A 48 10.71 7.38 6.20
N HIS A 49 11.75 6.75 6.72
CA HIS A 49 12.68 7.37 7.67
C HIS A 49 13.30 8.65 7.09
N ALA A 50 13.73 8.63 5.82
CA ALA A 50 14.31 9.78 5.15
C ALA A 50 13.28 10.92 4.98
N ARG A 51 12.00 10.58 4.71
CA ARG A 51 10.90 11.56 4.70
C ARG A 51 10.63 12.15 6.08
N ALA A 52 10.70 11.33 7.13
CA ALA A 52 10.48 11.77 8.51
C ALA A 52 11.58 12.76 8.96
N VAL A 53 12.83 12.45 8.63
CA VAL A 53 13.98 13.35 8.85
C VAL A 53 13.79 14.67 8.11
N GLN A 54 13.43 14.62 6.81
CA GLN A 54 13.15 15.83 6.04
C GLN A 54 11.99 16.66 6.61
N ALA A 55 11.05 16.03 7.30
CA ALA A 55 9.90 16.67 7.94
C ALA A 55 10.17 17.11 9.39
N GLY A 56 11.39 16.95 9.92
CA GLY A 56 11.75 17.31 11.30
C GLY A 56 11.02 16.49 12.38
N ARG A 57 10.62 15.25 12.06
CA ARG A 57 9.94 14.33 12.99
C ARG A 57 10.96 13.38 13.63
N ASN A 58 10.54 12.69 14.70
CA ASN A 58 11.37 11.64 15.31
C ASN A 58 11.80 10.64 14.23
N PRO A 59 13.11 10.46 14.03
CA PRO A 59 13.61 9.59 12.99
C PRO A 59 13.32 8.14 13.36
N ILE A 60 12.92 7.35 12.36
CA ILE A 60 12.97 5.89 12.45
C ILE A 60 14.46 5.52 12.39
N GLU A 61 14.94 4.76 13.37
CA GLU A 61 16.32 4.28 13.40
C GLU A 61 16.53 3.20 12.34
N ILE A 62 17.56 3.37 11.49
CA ILE A 62 17.93 2.40 10.46
C ILE A 62 19.32 1.88 10.77
N THR A 63 19.40 0.60 11.13
CA THR A 63 20.63 -0.10 11.51
C THR A 63 21.26 -0.84 10.33
N ASP A 64 20.47 -1.16 9.30
CA ASP A 64 20.90 -1.85 8.09
C ASP A 64 20.35 -1.12 6.85
N GLN A 65 21.22 -0.87 5.86
CA GLN A 65 20.87 -0.14 4.65
C GLN A 65 20.32 -1.05 3.53
N ASP A 66 20.40 -2.37 3.68
CA ASP A 66 19.79 -3.30 2.74
C ASP A 66 18.25 -3.21 2.83
N PRO A 67 17.54 -3.05 1.70
CA PRO A 67 16.11 -2.78 1.73
C PRO A 67 15.29 -3.95 2.23
N ILE A 68 14.25 -3.68 3.03
CA ILE A 68 13.29 -4.71 3.47
C ILE A 68 12.16 -4.92 2.47
N GLY A 69 11.86 -3.93 1.63
CA GLY A 69 10.87 -4.11 0.57
C GLY A 69 10.82 -3.01 -0.48
N TYR A 70 10.29 -3.37 -1.64
CA TYR A 70 10.08 -2.50 -2.80
C TYR A 70 8.59 -2.28 -3.03
N THR A 71 8.16 -1.02 -3.08
CA THR A 71 6.73 -0.69 -3.14
C THR A 71 6.23 -0.53 -4.57
N SER A 72 5.04 -1.06 -4.87
CA SER A 72 4.42 -0.94 -6.19
C SER A 72 2.94 -0.59 -6.10
N HIS A 73 2.49 0.23 -7.05
CA HIS A 73 1.12 0.68 -7.22
C HIS A 73 0.52 0.32 -8.58
N ARG A 74 1.29 -0.37 -9.44
CA ARG A 74 0.87 -0.84 -10.76
C ARG A 74 1.55 -2.16 -11.11
N PRO A 75 0.91 -3.04 -11.90
CA PRO A 75 1.53 -4.27 -12.41
C PRO A 75 2.89 -4.04 -13.09
N SER A 76 3.03 -2.99 -13.89
CA SER A 76 4.29 -2.65 -14.58
C SER A 76 5.46 -2.39 -13.62
N GLN A 77 5.20 -1.87 -12.42
CA GLN A 77 6.22 -1.60 -11.41
C GLN A 77 6.66 -2.89 -10.71
N ILE A 78 5.72 -3.82 -10.52
CA ILE A 78 6.02 -5.14 -10.00
C ILE A 78 6.91 -5.89 -10.98
N MET A 79 6.53 -5.91 -12.27
CA MET A 79 7.33 -6.53 -13.32
C MET A 79 8.72 -5.89 -13.44
N PHE A 80 8.81 -4.58 -13.27
CA PHE A 80 10.09 -3.89 -13.20
C PHE A 80 10.94 -4.41 -12.03
N HIS A 81 10.40 -4.50 -10.82
CA HIS A 81 11.16 -5.00 -9.67
C HIS A 81 11.59 -6.47 -9.87
N ARG A 82 10.73 -7.33 -10.43
CA ARG A 82 11.10 -8.72 -10.73
C ARG A 82 12.30 -8.86 -11.64
N ALA A 83 12.39 -7.99 -12.64
CA ALA A 83 13.49 -8.03 -13.60
C ALA A 83 14.83 -7.58 -12.99
N HIS A 84 14.84 -6.98 -11.79
CA HIS A 84 16.02 -6.34 -11.21
C HIS A 84 16.36 -6.80 -9.78
N VAL A 85 15.47 -7.53 -9.10
CA VAL A 85 15.67 -8.10 -7.75
C VAL A 85 16.10 -9.55 -7.90
N ASP A 86 17.29 -9.91 -7.39
CA ASP A 86 17.91 -11.22 -7.65
C ASP A 86 17.17 -12.39 -6.96
N ALA A 87 16.40 -12.14 -5.89
CA ALA A 87 15.52 -13.12 -5.25
C ALA A 87 14.49 -12.43 -4.31
N PRO A 88 13.22 -12.26 -4.69
CA PRO A 88 12.24 -11.66 -3.79
C PRO A 88 11.93 -12.57 -2.61
N LEU A 89 11.84 -12.00 -1.40
CA LEU A 89 11.50 -12.75 -0.17
C LEU A 89 10.06 -13.28 -0.20
N GLY A 90 9.20 -12.61 -0.96
CA GLY A 90 7.82 -12.95 -1.14
C GLY A 90 7.02 -11.74 -1.62
N PHE A 91 5.70 -11.86 -1.57
CA PHE A 91 4.77 -10.85 -2.06
C PHE A 91 3.75 -10.47 -1.00
N LEU A 92 3.76 -9.19 -0.59
CA LEU A 92 2.76 -8.59 0.28
C LEU A 92 1.80 -7.72 -0.55
N PHE A 93 0.51 -7.99 -0.45
CA PHE A 93 -0.53 -7.17 -1.06
C PHE A 93 -1.40 -6.48 -0.01
N LEU A 94 -1.47 -5.14 -0.10
CA LEU A 94 -2.31 -4.33 0.78
C LEU A 94 -3.56 -3.89 0.05
N THR A 95 -4.68 -4.13 0.69
CA THR A 95 -6.00 -3.73 0.19
C THR A 95 -6.68 -2.78 1.14
N ARG A 96 -7.65 -2.06 0.61
CA ARG A 96 -8.53 -1.14 1.35
C ARG A 96 -9.84 -1.13 0.61
N ARG A 97 -10.97 -0.89 1.30
CA ARG A 97 -12.27 -0.67 0.66
C ARG A 97 -12.11 0.20 -0.60
N PRO A 98 -12.44 -0.31 -1.80
CA PRO A 98 -12.12 0.36 -3.07
C PRO A 98 -12.75 1.74 -3.15
N SER A 99 -13.99 1.89 -2.66
CA SER A 99 -14.67 3.17 -2.53
C SER A 99 -13.87 4.23 -1.77
N ALA A 100 -13.27 3.86 -0.64
CA ALA A 100 -12.47 4.76 0.18
C ALA A 100 -11.12 5.10 -0.47
N ALA A 101 -10.46 4.10 -1.08
CA ALA A 101 -9.16 4.28 -1.70
C ALA A 101 -9.24 5.14 -2.99
N ILE A 102 -10.15 4.78 -3.90
CA ILE A 102 -10.36 5.46 -5.18
C ILE A 102 -10.83 6.91 -4.96
N ALA A 103 -11.82 7.13 -4.10
CA ALA A 103 -12.27 8.49 -3.78
C ALA A 103 -11.13 9.34 -3.20
N SER A 104 -10.32 8.76 -2.31
CA SER A 104 -9.16 9.47 -1.74
C SER A 104 -8.09 9.79 -2.78
N LYS A 105 -7.85 8.90 -3.75
CA LYS A 105 -6.84 9.12 -4.80
C LYS A 105 -7.32 10.18 -5.79
N LEU A 106 -8.55 10.05 -6.30
CA LEU A 106 -9.10 10.98 -7.28
C LEU A 106 -9.11 12.42 -6.77
N LEU A 107 -9.50 12.65 -5.52
CA LEU A 107 -9.50 14.00 -4.94
C LEU A 107 -8.08 14.55 -4.70
N GLN A 108 -7.11 13.68 -4.40
CA GLN A 108 -5.73 14.09 -4.23
C GLN A 108 -5.09 14.51 -5.58
N GLU A 109 -5.35 13.75 -6.64
CA GLU A 109 -4.72 13.96 -7.95
C GLU A 109 -5.49 14.96 -8.83
N HIS A 110 -6.82 15.04 -8.67
CA HIS A 110 -7.70 15.89 -9.46
C HIS A 110 -8.38 16.93 -8.57
N ARG A 111 -7.64 17.99 -8.21
CA ARG A 111 -8.17 19.12 -7.41
C ARG A 111 -9.44 19.76 -7.99
N ARG A 112 -9.69 19.62 -9.29
CA ARG A 112 -10.87 20.13 -10.00
C ARG A 112 -11.85 19.03 -10.44
N PHE A 113 -11.85 17.87 -9.77
CA PHE A 113 -12.73 16.74 -10.13
C PHE A 113 -14.21 17.15 -10.25
N ALA A 114 -14.71 17.95 -9.31
CA ALA A 114 -16.08 18.47 -9.33
C ALA A 114 -16.41 19.32 -10.56
N ALA A 115 -15.42 20.01 -11.15
CA ALA A 115 -15.61 20.86 -12.33
C ALA A 115 -15.57 20.07 -13.65
N LEU A 116 -15.29 18.76 -13.61
CA LEU A 116 -15.33 17.91 -14.79
C LEU A 116 -16.77 17.60 -15.19
N SER A 117 -17.00 17.39 -16.50
CA SER A 117 -18.30 16.94 -16.98
C SER A 117 -18.64 15.55 -16.41
N PRO A 118 -19.94 15.20 -16.26
CA PRO A 118 -20.35 13.90 -15.72
C PRO A 118 -19.71 12.70 -16.45
N LEU A 119 -19.59 12.78 -17.78
CA LEU A 119 -18.94 11.73 -18.58
C LEU A 119 -17.45 11.58 -18.24
N LYS A 120 -16.72 12.68 -18.04
CA LYS A 120 -15.31 12.64 -17.65
C LYS A 120 -15.13 12.09 -16.24
N GLN A 121 -15.99 12.49 -15.30
CA GLN A 121 -15.97 11.94 -13.94
C GLN A 121 -16.18 10.43 -13.95
N ARG A 122 -17.18 9.96 -14.71
CA ARG A 122 -17.47 8.54 -14.88
C ARG A 122 -16.27 7.76 -15.43
N ARG A 123 -15.69 8.22 -16.55
CA ARG A 123 -14.52 7.57 -17.17
C ARG A 123 -13.32 7.48 -16.22
N LEU A 124 -13.07 8.54 -15.43
CA LEU A 124 -12.00 8.51 -14.44
C LEU A 124 -12.27 7.49 -13.34
N ILE A 125 -13.50 7.42 -12.82
CA ILE A 125 -13.87 6.40 -11.83
C ILE A 125 -13.68 5.00 -12.40
N GLU A 126 -14.17 4.73 -13.62
CA GLU A 126 -14.02 3.43 -14.30
C GLU A 126 -12.53 3.07 -14.48
N THR A 127 -11.70 4.02 -14.94
CA THR A 127 -10.24 3.82 -15.08
C THR A 127 -9.56 3.47 -13.75
N GLU A 128 -10.00 4.08 -12.65
CA GLU A 128 -9.46 3.78 -11.33
C GLU A 128 -9.94 2.43 -10.79
N ILE A 129 -11.17 2.03 -11.08
CA ILE A 129 -11.69 0.69 -10.78
C ILE A 129 -10.86 -0.36 -11.53
N ASP A 130 -10.65 -0.18 -12.84
CA ASP A 130 -9.83 -1.09 -13.66
C ASP A 130 -8.40 -1.18 -13.14
N SER A 131 -7.82 -0.04 -12.73
CA SER A 131 -6.48 0.01 -12.16
C SER A 131 -6.40 -0.73 -10.81
N TYR A 132 -7.43 -0.60 -9.98
CA TYR A 132 -7.55 -1.30 -8.70
C TYR A 132 -7.65 -2.82 -8.93
N LEU A 133 -8.57 -3.25 -9.78
CA LEU A 133 -8.77 -4.66 -10.15
C LEU A 133 -7.53 -5.27 -10.79
N GLY A 134 -6.84 -4.53 -11.67
CA GLY A 134 -5.63 -5.01 -12.33
C GLY A 134 -4.52 -5.40 -11.35
N LEU A 135 -4.39 -4.72 -10.20
CA LEU A 135 -3.48 -5.14 -9.14
C LEU A 135 -3.95 -6.40 -8.42
N MET A 136 -5.26 -6.55 -8.21
CA MET A 136 -5.84 -7.72 -7.53
C MET A 136 -5.67 -8.97 -8.37
N THR A 137 -6.04 -8.90 -9.65
CA THR A 137 -5.85 -9.99 -10.60
C THR A 137 -4.39 -10.37 -10.72
N PHE A 138 -3.48 -9.38 -10.72
CA PHE A 138 -2.06 -9.65 -10.72
C PHE A 138 -1.62 -10.41 -9.46
N PHE A 139 -2.00 -9.93 -8.27
CA PHE A 139 -1.70 -10.62 -7.00
C PHE A 139 -2.28 -12.03 -6.97
N ALA A 140 -3.54 -12.19 -7.35
CA ALA A 140 -4.20 -13.49 -7.50
C ALA A 140 -3.38 -14.44 -8.38
N SER A 141 -3.00 -14.01 -9.57
CA SER A 141 -2.21 -14.82 -10.52
C SER A 141 -0.76 -15.09 -10.09
N GLU A 142 -0.30 -14.50 -9.00
CA GLU A 142 1.10 -14.57 -8.62
C GLU A 142 1.50 -15.97 -8.12
N PRO A 143 2.51 -16.62 -8.74
CA PRO A 143 2.94 -17.98 -8.37
C PRO A 143 3.94 -18.01 -7.19
N SER A 144 4.08 -16.91 -6.45
CA SER A 144 5.03 -16.83 -5.34
C SER A 144 4.65 -17.82 -4.23
N ALA A 145 5.63 -18.58 -3.73
CA ALA A 145 5.45 -19.53 -2.63
C ALA A 145 5.08 -18.83 -1.31
N THR A 146 5.36 -17.53 -1.18
CA THR A 146 5.14 -16.76 0.03
C THR A 146 4.33 -15.51 -0.31
N LYS A 147 3.00 -15.61 -0.17
CA LYS A 147 2.05 -14.52 -0.40
C LYS A 147 1.37 -14.12 0.90
N HIS A 148 1.37 -12.83 1.19
CA HIS A 148 0.63 -12.26 2.31
C HIS A 148 -0.35 -11.22 1.80
N HIS A 149 -1.54 -11.19 2.40
CA HIS A 149 -2.56 -10.20 2.13
C HIS A 149 -2.91 -9.50 3.44
N LEU A 150 -2.89 -8.17 3.44
CA LEU A 150 -3.34 -7.37 4.58
C LEU A 150 -4.41 -6.38 4.14
N ARG A 151 -5.41 -6.22 5.00
CA ARG A 151 -6.47 -5.22 4.83
C ARG A 151 -6.13 -4.00 5.66
N PHE A 152 -6.24 -2.83 5.04
CA PHE A 152 -6.04 -1.55 5.71
C PHE A 152 -7.02 -1.36 6.87
N GLU A 153 -8.24 -1.83 6.71
CA GLU A 153 -9.28 -1.77 7.73
C GLU A 153 -8.83 -2.49 9.01
N ASP A 154 -8.17 -3.63 8.88
CA ASP A 154 -7.71 -4.43 10.01
C ASP A 154 -6.52 -3.71 10.68
N LEU A 155 -5.60 -3.14 9.88
CA LEU A 155 -4.50 -2.29 10.38
C LEU A 155 -4.99 -1.09 11.20
N VAL A 156 -6.09 -0.43 10.84
CA VAL A 156 -6.53 0.79 11.57
C VAL A 156 -7.58 0.54 12.63
N SER A 157 -8.21 -0.63 12.65
CA SER A 157 -9.27 -0.95 13.62
C SER A 157 -8.76 -1.12 15.05
N GLY A 158 -7.45 -1.20 15.25
CA GLY A 158 -6.86 -1.51 16.55
C GLY A 158 -6.87 -3.01 16.87
N SER A 159 -7.29 -3.87 15.94
CA SER A 159 -7.20 -5.33 16.03
C SER A 159 -5.76 -5.85 15.88
N TRP A 160 -4.77 -5.14 16.41
CA TRP A 160 -3.37 -5.60 16.48
C TRP A 160 -3.20 -6.85 17.34
N GLN A 161 -4.23 -7.17 18.14
CA GLN A 161 -4.37 -8.44 18.86
C GLN A 161 -4.74 -9.61 17.95
N ASP A 162 -5.03 -9.36 16.67
CA ASP A 162 -5.19 -10.41 15.68
C ASP A 162 -3.83 -11.04 15.41
N ALA A 163 -3.66 -12.27 15.89
CA ALA A 163 -2.43 -13.05 15.80
C ALA A 163 -1.90 -13.10 14.36
N HIS A 164 -2.79 -13.10 13.37
CA HIS A 164 -2.40 -13.16 11.96
C HIS A 164 -1.65 -11.90 11.48
N LEU A 165 -2.05 -10.72 11.96
CA LEU A 165 -1.40 -9.45 11.59
C LEU A 165 -0.02 -9.33 12.25
N ALA A 166 0.07 -9.68 13.54
CA ALA A 166 1.35 -9.72 14.26
C ALA A 166 2.31 -10.75 13.65
N GLU A 167 1.83 -11.95 13.35
CA GLU A 167 2.60 -13.00 12.68
C GLU A 167 3.09 -12.53 11.31
N THR A 168 2.21 -11.96 10.49
CA THR A 168 2.59 -11.45 9.16
C THR A 168 3.65 -10.36 9.29
N LEU A 169 3.50 -9.38 10.19
CA LEU A 169 4.50 -8.34 10.39
C LEU A 169 5.83 -8.89 10.96
N GLY A 170 5.79 -9.89 11.83
CA GLY A 170 6.98 -10.59 12.33
C GLY A 170 7.74 -11.31 11.21
N GLN A 171 7.02 -12.09 10.38
CA GLN A 171 7.59 -12.75 9.20
C GLN A 171 8.18 -11.74 8.21
N LEU A 172 7.48 -10.64 7.94
CA LEU A 172 7.94 -9.61 7.01
C LEU A 172 9.17 -8.86 7.52
N SER A 173 9.25 -8.60 8.82
CA SER A 173 10.35 -7.85 9.44
C SER A 173 11.56 -8.71 9.81
N GLY A 174 11.40 -10.04 9.85
CA GLY A 174 12.42 -10.97 10.30
C GLY A 174 12.63 -10.96 11.83
N VAL A 175 11.73 -10.30 12.57
CA VAL A 175 11.75 -10.27 14.04
C VAL A 175 10.84 -11.39 14.54
N HIS A 176 11.43 -12.39 15.19
CA HIS A 176 10.75 -13.59 15.67
C HIS A 176 10.39 -13.56 17.18
N ASP A 177 10.68 -12.47 17.89
CA ASP A 177 10.46 -12.39 19.34
C ASP A 177 9.15 -11.68 19.72
N ASP A 178 8.57 -12.12 20.84
CA ASP A 178 7.39 -11.64 21.60
C ASP A 178 7.45 -10.16 22.05
N GLN A 179 8.04 -9.28 21.25
CA GLN A 179 7.89 -7.85 21.48
C GLN A 179 6.46 -7.47 21.15
N ASP A 180 5.72 -7.01 22.16
CA ASP A 180 4.45 -6.29 22.03
C ASP A 180 4.61 -5.21 20.93
N ILE A 181 4.25 -5.53 19.68
CA ILE A 181 4.24 -4.62 18.55
C ILE A 181 3.14 -3.58 18.84
N LYS A 182 3.47 -2.57 19.63
CA LYS A 182 2.59 -1.43 19.91
C LYS A 182 2.66 -0.47 18.75
N VAL A 183 1.83 -0.72 17.75
CA VAL A 183 1.66 0.23 16.66
C VAL A 183 0.97 1.49 17.18
N PRO A 184 1.60 2.68 17.06
CA PRO A 184 0.97 3.91 17.50
C PRO A 184 -0.35 4.15 16.74
N PRO A 185 -1.38 4.71 17.40
CA PRO A 185 -2.66 4.97 16.76
C PRO A 185 -2.47 5.90 15.56
N VAL A 186 -2.84 5.40 14.39
CA VAL A 186 -2.68 6.12 13.12
C VAL A 186 -3.88 7.03 12.93
N SER A 187 -3.72 8.32 13.24
CA SER A 187 -4.75 9.31 12.90
C SER A 187 -4.68 9.64 11.40
N CYS A 188 -5.69 9.25 10.65
CA CYS A 188 -5.86 9.75 9.28
C CYS A 188 -6.28 11.24 9.37
N PRO A 189 -5.55 12.18 8.72
CA PRO A 189 -5.99 13.57 8.68
C PRO A 189 -7.38 13.66 8.04
N LYS A 190 -8.33 14.27 8.74
CA LYS A 190 -9.63 14.61 8.15
C LYS A 190 -9.42 15.69 7.10
N SER A 191 -9.77 15.41 5.85
CA SER A 191 -9.74 16.37 4.75
C SER A 191 -10.94 17.32 4.89
N ALA A 192 -10.76 18.45 5.57
CA ALA A 192 -11.83 19.45 5.70
C ALA A 192 -12.21 20.04 4.32
N GLY A 193 -13.50 20.01 3.98
CA GLY A 193 -14.07 20.74 2.84
C GLY A 193 -14.33 19.96 1.54
N GLN A 194 -14.23 18.62 1.54
CA GLN A 194 -14.57 17.78 0.37
C GLN A 194 -15.44 16.56 0.70
N ASP A 195 -16.03 16.50 1.89
CA ASP A 195 -16.64 15.28 2.41
C ASP A 195 -17.84 14.81 1.57
N ASP A 196 -18.66 15.74 1.06
CA ASP A 196 -19.80 15.40 0.19
C ASP A 196 -19.35 14.85 -1.18
N LEU A 197 -18.35 15.48 -1.79
CA LEU A 197 -17.81 15.04 -3.08
C LEU A 197 -17.12 13.67 -2.94
N LYS A 198 -16.37 13.48 -1.86
CA LYS A 198 -15.71 12.22 -1.54
C LYS A 198 -16.72 11.11 -1.34
N SER A 199 -17.80 11.39 -0.60
CA SER A 199 -18.89 10.44 -0.36
C SER A 199 -19.60 10.09 -1.67
N GLY A 200 -19.88 11.08 -2.52
CA GLY A 200 -20.50 10.84 -3.83
C GLY A 200 -19.65 9.98 -4.78
N ILE A 201 -18.31 10.15 -4.79
CA ILE A 201 -17.42 9.25 -5.54
C ILE A 201 -17.43 7.85 -4.91
N ALA A 202 -17.32 7.77 -3.58
CA ALA A 202 -17.28 6.50 -2.86
C ALA A 202 -18.56 5.67 -3.09
N GLU A 203 -19.74 6.30 -3.09
CA GLU A 203 -21.01 5.66 -3.40
C GLU A 203 -21.07 5.12 -4.82
N ARG A 204 -20.58 5.89 -5.80
CA ARG A 204 -20.54 5.43 -7.20
C ARG A 204 -19.65 4.22 -7.38
N VAL A 205 -18.48 4.21 -6.72
CA VAL A 205 -17.58 3.05 -6.72
C VAL A 205 -18.25 1.86 -6.03
N ALA A 206 -18.85 2.05 -4.87
CA ALA A 206 -19.46 0.97 -4.09
C ALA A 206 -20.65 0.29 -4.78
N ARG A 207 -21.28 0.93 -5.77
CA ARG A 207 -22.31 0.33 -6.62
C ARG A 207 -21.76 -0.63 -7.69
N VAL A 208 -20.47 -0.55 -7.98
CA VAL A 208 -19.81 -1.32 -9.04
C VAL A 208 -18.82 -2.32 -8.47
N LEU A 209 -18.10 -1.94 -7.41
CA LEU A 209 -17.09 -2.77 -6.77
C LEU A 209 -17.17 -2.57 -5.25
N THR A 210 -17.64 -3.61 -4.58
CA THR A 210 -17.67 -3.73 -3.12
C THR A 210 -16.35 -4.29 -2.60
N TYR A 211 -16.19 -4.32 -1.28
CA TYR A 211 -15.01 -4.97 -0.70
C TYR A 211 -15.13 -6.49 -0.66
N ASP A 212 -16.36 -7.01 -0.65
CA ASP A 212 -16.59 -8.46 -0.68
C ASP A 212 -16.20 -9.03 -2.05
N ASP A 213 -16.56 -8.34 -3.15
CA ASP A 213 -16.10 -8.69 -4.52
C ASP A 213 -14.57 -8.78 -4.60
N VAL A 214 -13.89 -7.83 -3.96
CA VAL A 214 -12.43 -7.78 -3.86
C VAL A 214 -11.88 -9.01 -3.12
N MET A 215 -12.49 -9.36 -1.99
CA MET A 215 -12.07 -10.51 -1.19
C MET A 215 -12.32 -11.83 -1.94
N GLU A 216 -13.42 -11.94 -2.67
CA GLU A 216 -13.70 -13.11 -3.50
C GLU A 216 -12.62 -13.32 -4.56
N ILE A 217 -12.17 -12.27 -5.24
CA ILE A 217 -11.08 -12.35 -6.23
C ILE A 217 -9.79 -12.86 -5.58
N ILE A 218 -9.48 -12.38 -4.38
CA ILE A 218 -8.26 -12.76 -3.67
C ILE A 218 -8.35 -14.22 -3.20
N ILE A 219 -9.44 -14.63 -2.57
CA ILE A 219 -9.60 -15.97 -1.97
C ILE A 219 -9.69 -17.05 -3.05
N HIS A 220 -10.43 -16.83 -4.15
CA HIS A 220 -10.63 -17.86 -5.18
C HIS A 220 -9.39 -18.12 -6.04
N ASN A 221 -8.35 -17.29 -5.92
CA ASN A 221 -7.13 -17.37 -6.72
C ASN A 221 -5.84 -17.41 -5.88
N SER A 222 -5.95 -17.51 -4.55
CA SER A 222 -4.81 -17.73 -3.64
C SER A 222 -4.73 -19.20 -3.28
#